data_AF-A0A419H7K3-F1
#
_entry.id   AF-A0A419H7K3-F1
#
_cell.length_a   1.000
_cell.length_b   1.000
_cell.length_c   1.000
_cell.angle_alpha   90.00
_cell.angle_beta   90.00
_cell.angle_gamma   90.00
#
_symmetry.space_group_name_H-M   'P 1'
#
loop_
_entity.id
_entity.type
_entity.pdbx_description
1 polymer ?
#
loop_
_entity_poly.entity_id
_entity_poly.type
_entity_poly.pdbx_seq_one_letter_code
_entity_poly.pdbx_strand_id
1 'polypeptide(L)'
;MSCYQCGKCSAGCPVRNYMDDSPNKVVRYVQLGFDDQALQSKTPWLCAGCLTCSARCPQNFDVAKFMDALRQISLEENVEIAEKDTVAFHKAFLNQIKKYGRAFEFGLVREYKLKTLNLFQDVDVAPEMLLKGKLSLLPHQIKDKKQIKKVFEK
;
A
#
# COMPACT_ATOMS: atom_id res chain seq x y z
N MET A 1 -10.08 7.08 -19.95
CA MET A 1 -9.20 5.97 -19.54
C MET A 1 -8.86 5.10 -20.75
N SER A 2 -7.59 5.02 -21.17
CA SER A 2 -7.13 4.46 -22.46
C SER A 2 -6.80 2.95 -22.46
N CYS A 3 -7.11 2.21 -21.42
CA CYS A 3 -6.79 0.77 -21.35
C CYS A 3 -7.63 -0.06 -22.35
N TYR A 4 -6.98 -0.83 -23.24
CA TYR A 4 -7.66 -1.74 -24.18
C TYR A 4 -7.61 -3.22 -23.77
N GLN A 5 -7.30 -3.51 -22.50
CA GLN A 5 -7.37 -4.87 -21.93
C GLN A 5 -6.37 -5.90 -22.51
N CYS A 6 -5.13 -5.47 -22.84
CA CYS A 6 -4.09 -6.38 -23.34
C CYS A 6 -3.56 -7.42 -22.32
N GLY A 7 -3.87 -7.28 -21.03
CA GLY A 7 -3.45 -8.22 -19.97
C GLY A 7 -1.96 -8.19 -19.58
N LYS A 8 -1.11 -7.38 -20.22
CA LYS A 8 0.35 -7.32 -19.90
C LYS A 8 0.64 -6.99 -18.44
N CYS A 9 -0.14 -6.09 -17.84
CA CYS A 9 0.01 -5.74 -16.43
C CYS A 9 -0.23 -6.94 -15.50
N SER A 10 -1.11 -7.85 -15.88
CA SER A 10 -1.48 -9.01 -15.09
C SER A 10 -0.51 -10.17 -15.29
N ALA A 11 -0.04 -10.37 -16.53
CA ALA A 11 1.02 -11.33 -16.83
C ALA A 11 2.37 -10.97 -16.16
N GLY A 12 2.66 -9.66 -16.03
CA GLY A 12 3.90 -9.19 -15.38
C GLY A 12 3.81 -9.02 -13.86
N CYS A 13 2.67 -9.30 -13.24
CA CYS A 13 2.47 -9.06 -11.82
C CYS A 13 3.01 -10.23 -10.98
N PRO A 14 4.05 -10.02 -10.14
CA PRO A 14 4.66 -11.10 -9.36
C PRO A 14 3.73 -11.65 -8.28
N VAL A 15 2.77 -10.85 -7.81
CA VAL A 15 1.82 -11.20 -6.74
C VAL A 15 0.45 -11.57 -7.28
N ARG A 16 0.31 -11.82 -8.60
CA ARG A 16 -0.98 -12.11 -9.24
C ARG A 16 -1.73 -13.26 -8.58
N ASN A 17 -1.03 -14.30 -8.12
CA ASN A 17 -1.64 -15.50 -7.55
C ASN A 17 -2.31 -15.27 -6.18
N TYR A 18 -1.98 -14.18 -5.50
CA TYR A 18 -2.59 -13.82 -4.22
C TYR A 18 -3.79 -12.88 -4.39
N MET A 19 -3.93 -12.26 -5.57
CA MET A 19 -5.01 -11.33 -5.87
C MET A 19 -6.30 -12.06 -6.23
N ASP A 20 -7.43 -11.53 -5.77
CA ASP A 20 -8.78 -11.94 -6.17
C ASP A 20 -9.01 -11.72 -7.67
N ASP A 21 -8.70 -10.53 -8.16
CA ASP A 21 -8.80 -10.17 -9.57
C ASP A 21 -7.47 -9.75 -10.17
N SER A 22 -7.37 -9.88 -11.49
CA SER A 22 -6.16 -9.43 -12.18
C SER A 22 -6.14 -7.91 -12.28
N PRO A 23 -4.96 -7.25 -12.27
CA PRO A 23 -4.89 -5.79 -12.37
C PRO A 23 -5.68 -5.19 -13.55
N ASN A 24 -5.69 -5.84 -14.72
CA ASN A 24 -6.48 -5.36 -15.86
C ASN A 24 -8.00 -5.47 -15.65
N LYS A 25 -8.47 -6.50 -14.91
CA LYS A 25 -9.89 -6.66 -14.57
C LYS A 25 -10.36 -5.56 -13.62
N VAL A 26 -9.56 -5.20 -12.62
CA VAL A 26 -9.89 -4.08 -11.73
C VAL A 26 -10.01 -2.77 -12.53
N VAL A 27 -9.08 -2.53 -13.47
CA VAL A 27 -9.20 -1.42 -14.42
C VAL A 27 -10.47 -1.53 -15.25
N ARG A 28 -10.85 -2.75 -15.67
CA ARG A 28 -12.07 -2.99 -16.45
C ARG A 28 -13.34 -2.69 -15.66
N TYR A 29 -13.38 -2.99 -14.36
CA TYR A 29 -14.53 -2.69 -13.50
C TYR A 29 -14.85 -1.20 -13.52
N VAL A 30 -13.85 -0.35 -13.23
CA VAL A 30 -14.02 1.12 -13.31
C VAL A 30 -14.40 1.58 -14.72
N GLN A 31 -13.85 0.94 -15.75
CA GLN A 31 -14.19 1.24 -17.15
C GLN A 31 -15.67 0.96 -17.51
N LEU A 32 -16.30 0.05 -16.78
CA LEU A 32 -17.69 -0.36 -16.97
C LEU A 32 -18.65 0.30 -15.97
N GLY A 33 -18.16 1.15 -15.06
CA GLY A 33 -18.95 1.75 -13.98
C GLY A 33 -19.24 0.80 -12.81
N PHE A 34 -18.46 -0.27 -12.67
CA PHE A 34 -18.52 -1.23 -11.57
C PHE A 34 -17.56 -0.81 -10.43
N ASP A 35 -17.76 0.40 -9.92
CA ASP A 35 -16.85 1.01 -8.96
C ASP A 35 -16.84 0.25 -7.63
N ASP A 36 -17.99 -0.23 -7.16
CA ASP A 36 -18.11 -1.05 -5.94
C ASP A 36 -17.23 -2.30 -6.01
N GLN A 37 -17.25 -3.03 -7.14
CA GLN A 37 -16.39 -4.21 -7.32
C GLN A 37 -14.90 -3.84 -7.35
N ALA A 38 -14.54 -2.68 -7.92
CA ALA A 38 -13.16 -2.22 -7.93
C ALA A 38 -12.67 -1.84 -6.52
N LEU A 39 -13.51 -1.19 -5.72
CA LEU A 39 -13.18 -0.69 -4.39
C LEU A 39 -13.20 -1.76 -3.30
N GLN A 40 -14.06 -2.78 -3.43
CA GLN A 40 -14.13 -3.93 -2.52
C GLN A 40 -13.07 -5.00 -2.84
N SER A 41 -12.42 -4.92 -4.00
CA SER A 41 -11.38 -5.87 -4.39
C SER A 41 -10.20 -5.86 -3.42
N LYS A 42 -9.61 -7.03 -3.19
CA LYS A 42 -8.35 -7.20 -2.46
C LYS A 42 -7.15 -6.73 -3.27
N THR A 43 -7.27 -6.71 -4.60
CA THR A 43 -6.17 -6.45 -5.54
C THR A 43 -5.46 -5.13 -5.29
N PRO A 44 -6.14 -3.99 -5.10
CA PRO A 44 -5.47 -2.75 -4.71
C PRO A 44 -4.63 -2.94 -3.45
N TRP A 45 -5.17 -3.57 -2.40
CA TRP A 45 -4.47 -3.77 -1.12
C TRP A 45 -3.29 -4.73 -1.20
N LEU A 46 -3.34 -5.75 -2.06
CA LEU A 46 -2.25 -6.70 -2.27
C LEU A 46 -1.19 -6.24 -3.28
N CYS A 47 -1.43 -5.13 -4.00
CA CYS A 47 -0.46 -4.59 -4.95
C CYS A 47 0.87 -4.22 -4.27
N ALA A 48 1.99 -4.79 -4.72
CA ALA A 48 3.29 -4.48 -4.15
C ALA A 48 3.84 -3.10 -4.54
N GLY A 49 3.16 -2.36 -5.43
CA GLY A 49 3.64 -1.06 -5.92
C GLY A 49 4.96 -1.13 -6.71
N CYS A 50 5.31 -2.29 -7.28
CA CYS A 50 6.59 -2.52 -7.94
C CYS A 50 6.74 -1.86 -9.33
N LEU A 51 5.69 -1.19 -9.83
CA LEU A 51 5.64 -0.43 -11.09
C LEU A 51 5.85 -1.23 -12.39
N THR A 52 6.09 -2.55 -12.34
CA THR A 52 6.28 -3.39 -13.54
C THR A 52 5.14 -3.27 -14.54
N CYS A 53 3.90 -3.20 -14.06
CA CYS A 53 2.71 -3.05 -14.88
C CYS A 53 2.67 -1.71 -15.63
N SER A 54 2.95 -0.61 -14.94
CA SER A 54 2.97 0.74 -15.52
C SER A 54 4.09 0.87 -16.55
N ALA A 55 5.29 0.39 -16.23
CA ALA A 55 6.46 0.48 -17.11
C ALA A 55 6.30 -0.29 -18.42
N ARG A 56 5.51 -1.38 -18.43
CA ARG A 56 5.32 -2.25 -19.62
C ARG A 56 4.01 -1.97 -20.35
N CYS A 57 3.26 -0.97 -19.94
CA CYS A 57 1.95 -0.67 -20.51
C CYS A 57 2.08 0.01 -21.88
N PRO A 58 1.58 -0.59 -22.97
CA PRO A 58 1.68 0.00 -24.32
C PRO A 58 0.80 1.24 -24.52
N GLN A 59 -0.05 1.58 -23.55
CA GLN A 59 -0.87 2.79 -23.54
C GLN A 59 -0.35 3.87 -22.58
N ASN A 60 0.82 3.65 -21.97
CA ASN A 60 1.35 4.48 -20.89
C ASN A 60 0.33 4.71 -19.76
N PHE A 61 -0.55 3.73 -19.53
CA PHE A 61 -1.51 3.77 -18.44
C PHE A 61 -0.82 3.34 -17.15
N ASP A 62 -0.81 4.23 -16.16
CA ASP A 62 -0.17 4.01 -14.87
C ASP A 62 -1.05 3.15 -13.95
N VAL A 63 -0.96 1.84 -14.13
CA VAL A 63 -1.73 0.85 -13.36
C VAL A 63 -1.38 0.91 -11.87
N ALA A 64 -0.11 1.14 -11.52
CA ALA A 64 0.31 1.21 -10.12
C ALA A 64 -0.33 2.42 -9.40
N LYS A 65 -0.26 3.61 -10.02
CA LYS A 65 -0.93 4.80 -9.49
C LYS A 65 -2.45 4.62 -9.43
N PHE A 66 -3.03 3.92 -10.40
CA PHE A 66 -4.45 3.57 -10.37
C PHE A 66 -4.81 2.69 -9.16
N MET A 67 -3.99 1.69 -8.84
CA MET A 67 -4.20 0.87 -7.62
C MET A 67 -4.06 1.69 -6.33
N ASP A 68 -3.10 2.62 -6.27
CA ASP A 68 -2.95 3.51 -5.12
C ASP A 68 -4.14 4.46 -4.97
N ALA A 69 -4.67 4.99 -6.08
CA ALA A 69 -5.88 5.82 -6.07
C ALA A 69 -7.09 5.04 -5.53
N LEU A 70 -7.28 3.78 -5.95
CA LEU A 70 -8.34 2.94 -5.42
C LEU A 70 -8.22 2.73 -3.90
N ARG A 71 -7.01 2.48 -3.38
CA ARG A 71 -6.80 2.38 -1.91
C ARG A 71 -7.26 3.63 -1.20
N GLN A 72 -6.90 4.80 -1.72
CA GLN A 72 -7.26 6.07 -1.13
C GLN A 72 -8.78 6.28 -1.14
N ILE A 73 -9.43 6.03 -2.28
CA ILE A 73 -10.89 6.14 -2.41
C ILE A 73 -11.60 5.17 -1.47
N SER A 74 -11.17 3.90 -1.41
CA SER A 74 -11.73 2.92 -0.47
C SER A 74 -11.65 3.39 1.00
N LEU A 75 -10.57 4.09 1.38
CA LEU A 75 -10.43 4.66 2.72
C LEU A 75 -11.33 5.89 2.94
N GLU A 76 -11.49 6.74 1.94
CA GLU A 76 -12.34 7.94 2.02
C GLU A 76 -13.83 7.59 2.08
N GLU A 77 -14.23 6.55 1.35
CA GLU A 77 -15.61 6.06 1.30
C GLU A 77 -15.94 5.03 2.41
N ASN A 78 -14.97 4.70 3.26
CA ASN A 78 -15.12 3.71 4.34
C ASN A 78 -15.62 2.34 3.85
N VAL A 79 -15.14 1.90 2.68
CA VAL A 79 -15.47 0.59 2.11
C VAL A 79 -14.97 -0.52 3.04
N GLU A 80 -15.75 -1.59 3.18
CA GLU A 80 -15.30 -2.76 3.92
C GLU A 80 -14.18 -3.47 3.15
N ILE A 81 -12.98 -3.49 3.75
CA ILE A 81 -11.79 -4.07 3.14
C ILE A 81 -11.45 -5.39 3.83
N ALA A 82 -11.31 -6.46 3.06
CA ALA A 82 -11.00 -7.79 3.59
C ALA A 82 -9.59 -7.84 4.22
N GLU A 83 -8.60 -7.15 3.65
CA GLU A 83 -7.20 -7.16 4.08
C GLU A 83 -6.94 -6.16 5.24
N LYS A 84 -7.58 -6.40 6.39
CA LYS A 84 -7.57 -5.47 7.55
C LYS A 84 -6.16 -5.19 8.10
N ASP A 85 -5.32 -6.21 8.17
CA ASP A 85 -3.93 -6.07 8.64
C ASP A 85 -3.09 -5.23 7.68
N THR A 86 -3.26 -5.42 6.38
CA THR A 86 -2.61 -4.60 5.34
C THR A 86 -3.04 -3.14 5.44
N VAL A 87 -4.32 -2.88 5.67
CA VAL A 87 -4.84 -1.53 5.92
C VAL A 87 -4.24 -0.93 7.20
N ALA A 88 -4.15 -1.71 8.28
CA ALA A 88 -3.56 -1.26 9.54
C ALA A 88 -2.08 -0.90 9.37
N PHE A 89 -1.31 -1.74 8.66
CA PHE A 89 0.07 -1.49 8.31
C PHE A 89 0.22 -0.23 7.45
N HIS A 90 -0.57 -0.10 6.38
CA HIS A 90 -0.55 1.07 5.49
C HIS A 90 -0.81 2.37 6.26
N LYS A 91 -1.83 2.40 7.13
CA LYS A 91 -2.13 3.54 8.00
C LYS A 91 -0.99 3.83 8.98
N ALA A 92 -0.41 2.79 9.59
CA ALA A 92 0.72 2.95 10.52
C ALA A 92 1.95 3.53 9.82
N PHE A 93 2.25 3.07 8.60
CA PHE A 93 3.34 3.55 7.76
C PHE A 93 3.18 5.02 7.39
N LEU A 94 2.01 5.41 6.85
CA LEU A 94 1.75 6.81 6.51
C LEU A 94 1.79 7.72 7.74
N ASN A 95 1.34 7.23 8.90
CA ASN A 95 1.44 7.98 10.15
C ASN A 95 2.89 8.23 10.58
N GLN A 96 3.80 7.28 10.36
CA GLN A 96 5.23 7.52 10.63
C GLN A 96 5.78 8.62 9.72
N ILE A 97 5.48 8.58 8.42
CA ILE A 97 5.92 9.60 7.47
C ILE A 97 5.33 10.97 7.85
N LYS A 98 4.05 11.05 8.20
CA LYS A 98 3.40 12.30 8.60
C LYS A 98 4.03 12.91 9.87
N LYS A 99 4.42 12.08 10.85
CA LYS A 99 4.99 12.53 12.13
C LYS A 99 6.48 12.87 12.03
N TYR A 100 7.27 12.01 11.39
CA TYR A 100 8.73 12.07 11.42
C TYR A 100 9.36 12.51 10.10
N GLY A 101 8.58 12.52 9.01
CA GLY A 101 9.03 12.83 7.65
C GLY A 101 9.66 11.64 6.91
N ARG A 102 9.86 10.52 7.61
CA ARG A 102 10.31 9.23 7.06
C ARG A 102 9.72 8.09 7.88
N ALA A 103 9.82 6.87 7.36
CA ALA A 103 9.50 5.69 8.15
C ALA A 103 10.48 5.57 9.32
N PHE A 104 9.92 5.40 10.53
CA PHE A 104 10.63 5.06 11.75
C PHE A 104 10.26 3.62 12.10
N GLU A 105 11.23 2.71 12.02
CA GLU A 105 11.00 1.27 11.96
C GLU A 105 10.37 0.74 13.25
N PHE A 106 10.90 1.09 14.43
CA PHE A 106 10.33 0.68 15.71
C PHE A 106 8.94 1.29 15.95
N GLY A 107 8.76 2.57 15.59
CA GLY A 107 7.46 3.25 15.68
C GLY A 107 6.40 2.62 14.79
N LEU A 108 6.78 2.21 13.57
CA LEU A 108 5.93 1.48 12.64
C LEU A 108 5.50 0.13 13.21
N VAL A 109 6.46 -0.70 13.63
CA VAL A 109 6.18 -2.03 14.19
C VAL A 109 5.29 -1.92 15.43
N ARG A 110 5.60 -0.98 16.32
CA ARG A 110 4.79 -0.71 17.52
C ARG A 110 3.36 -0.28 17.16
N GLU A 111 3.20 0.70 16.27
CA GLU A 111 1.87 1.19 15.89
C GLU A 111 1.04 0.11 15.17
N TYR A 112 1.67 -0.66 14.30
CA TYR A 112 1.04 -1.80 13.62
C TYR A 112 0.56 -2.86 14.62
N LYS A 113 1.45 -3.34 15.50
CA LYS A 113 1.12 -4.38 16.49
C LYS A 113 0.08 -3.94 17.51
N LEU A 114 0.06 -2.65 17.88
CA LEU A 114 -0.99 -2.10 18.74
C LEU A 114 -2.35 -2.06 18.05
N LYS A 115 -2.39 -1.91 16.72
CA LYS A 115 -3.63 -1.91 15.93
C LYS A 115 -4.16 -3.31 15.64
N THR A 116 -3.27 -4.28 15.39
CA THR A 116 -3.65 -5.66 15.06
C THR A 116 -3.71 -6.59 16.27
N LEU A 117 -3.20 -6.15 17.44
CA LEU A 117 -3.07 -6.93 18.67
C LEU A 117 -2.15 -8.17 18.57
N ASN A 118 -1.47 -8.37 17.44
CA ASN A 118 -0.50 -9.44 17.21
C ASN A 118 0.87 -9.10 17.82
N LEU A 119 0.90 -8.84 19.13
CA LEU A 119 2.09 -8.34 19.85
C LEU A 119 3.26 -9.32 19.76
N PHE A 120 3.00 -10.62 19.90
CA PHE A 120 4.05 -11.64 20.06
C PHE A 120 4.53 -12.29 18.76
N GLN A 121 3.98 -11.93 17.60
CA GLN A 121 4.26 -12.62 16.32
C GLN A 121 5.72 -12.54 15.84
N ASP A 122 6.48 -11.53 16.25
CA ASP A 122 7.84 -11.24 15.74
C ASP A 122 8.89 -11.21 16.86
N VAL A 123 8.59 -11.83 18.01
CA VAL A 123 9.47 -11.79 19.20
C VAL A 123 10.74 -12.60 19.00
N ASP A 124 10.69 -13.62 18.15
CA ASP A 124 11.80 -14.47 17.75
C ASP A 124 12.83 -13.71 16.89
N VAL A 125 12.38 -12.87 15.96
CA VAL A 125 13.26 -12.11 15.05
C VAL A 125 13.69 -10.75 15.62
N ALA A 126 12.98 -10.23 16.63
CA ALA A 126 13.26 -8.93 17.23
C ALA A 126 14.70 -8.76 17.78
N PRO A 127 15.29 -9.74 18.50
CA PRO A 127 16.65 -9.62 19.02
C PRO A 127 17.69 -9.49 17.90
N GLU A 128 17.56 -10.28 16.83
CA GLU A 128 18.48 -10.26 15.70
C GLU A 128 18.40 -8.93 14.94
N MET A 129 17.18 -8.40 14.74
CA MET A 129 16.98 -7.10 14.10
C MET A 129 17.56 -5.94 14.94
N LEU A 130 17.43 -6.01 16.26
CA LEU A 130 18.00 -5.02 17.18
C LEU A 130 19.53 -5.06 17.17
N LEU A 131 20.12 -6.26 17.27
CA LEU A 131 21.57 -6.48 17.24
C LEU A 131 22.19 -5.99 15.92
N LYS A 132 21.50 -6.19 14.80
CA LYS A 132 21.93 -5.70 13.48
C LYS A 132 21.64 -4.20 13.25
N GLY A 133 21.11 -3.49 14.24
CA GLY A 133 20.79 -2.06 14.14
C GLY A 133 19.68 -1.74 13.13
N LYS A 134 18.90 -2.74 12.71
CA LYS A 134 17.81 -2.58 11.72
C LYS A 134 16.52 -2.04 12.36
N LEU A 135 16.46 -2.04 13.69
CA LEU A 135 15.34 -1.53 14.47
C LEU A 135 15.83 -0.37 15.36
N SER A 136 15.86 0.83 14.79
CA SER A 136 16.23 2.04 15.53
C SER A 136 15.21 2.28 16.66
N LEU A 137 15.66 2.52 17.89
CA LEU A 137 14.76 2.79 19.03
C LEU A 137 14.30 4.25 19.10
N LEU A 138 15.04 5.15 18.43
CA LEU A 138 14.75 6.57 18.38
C LEU A 138 14.47 7.02 16.95
N PRO A 139 13.52 7.93 16.73
CA PRO A 139 13.16 8.38 15.39
C PRO A 139 14.26 9.23 14.77
N HIS A 140 14.73 8.85 13.59
CA HIS A 140 15.56 9.71 12.75
C HIS A 140 14.70 10.78 12.07
N GLN A 141 15.07 12.05 12.27
CA GLN A 141 14.33 13.19 11.75
C GLN A 141 14.96 13.71 10.46
N ILE A 142 14.13 14.05 9.47
CA ILE A 142 14.58 14.77 8.27
C ILE A 142 14.63 16.28 8.53
N LYS A 143 15.44 17.00 7.74
CA LYS A 143 15.58 18.47 7.83
C LYS A 143 14.28 19.19 7.42
N ASP A 144 13.63 18.77 6.35
CA ASP A 144 12.44 19.44 5.82
C ASP A 144 11.12 18.71 6.14
N LYS A 145 10.74 18.72 7.42
CA LYS A 145 9.44 18.16 7.85
C LYS A 145 8.25 18.98 7.37
N LYS A 146 8.44 20.28 7.15
CA LYS A 146 7.34 21.19 6.78
C LYS A 146 6.84 20.85 5.38
N GLN A 147 7.74 20.59 4.43
CA GLN A 147 7.36 20.17 3.09
C GLN A 147 6.58 18.86 3.09
N ILE A 148 7.02 17.86 3.86
CA ILE A 148 6.30 16.58 3.95
C ILE A 148 4.91 16.76 4.55
N LYS A 149 4.75 17.57 5.60
CA LYS A 149 3.43 17.84 6.19
C LYS A 149 2.45 18.44 5.18
N LYS A 150 2.91 19.34 4.31
CA LYS A 150 2.09 19.92 3.23
C LYS A 150 1.54 18.87 2.26
N VAL A 151 2.24 17.75 2.03
CA VAL A 151 1.74 16.66 1.17
C VAL A 151 0.50 15.98 1.77
N PHE A 152 0.34 16.03 3.09
CA PHE A 152 -0.81 15.47 3.80
C PHE A 152 -1.92 16.49 4.09
N GLU A 153 -1.68 17.77 3.77
CA GLU A 153 -2.68 18.85 3.85
C GLU A 153 -3.39 18.88 2.48
N LYS A 154 -4.66 18.47 2.46
CA LYS A 154 -5.51 18.52 1.25
C LYS A 154 -5.83 19.97 0.88
#